data_AF-A0A9P1MGK2-F1
#
_entry.id   AF-A0A9P1MGK2-F1
#
_cell.length_a   1.000
_cell.length_b   1.000
_cell.length_c   1.000
_cell.angle_alpha   90.00
_cell.angle_beta   90.00
_cell.angle_gamma   90.00
#
_symmetry.space_group_name_H-M   'P 1'
#
loop_
_entity.id
_entity.type
_entity.pdbx_description
1 polymer ?
#
loop_
_entity_poly.entity_id
_entity_poly.type
_entity_poly.pdbx_seq_one_letter_code
_entity_poly.pdbx_strand_id
1 'polypeptide(L)' 'MDDNYCSDSSVTNADQMEELCLLSIDRGACNGRQTRYAFNRQTSQCVPFDYTGCGGNLNNFATLADCMDTCGNVGFRR' A
#
# COMPACT_ATOMS: atom_id res chain seq x y z
N MET A 1 -12.52 30.41 9.22
CA MET A 1 -11.53 29.91 10.20
C MET A 1 -12.15 28.65 10.74
N ASP A 2 -12.13 27.65 9.87
CA ASP A 2 -12.74 26.34 10.05
C ASP A 2 -11.81 25.52 10.94
N ASP A 3 -12.16 25.51 12.22
CA ASP A 3 -11.63 24.59 13.21
C ASP A 3 -12.04 23.15 12.86
N ASN A 4 -11.10 22.23 13.05
CA ASN A 4 -11.32 20.78 13.20
C ASN A 4 -11.41 19.93 11.91
N TYR A 5 -10.26 19.72 11.25
CA TYR A 5 -10.00 18.48 10.52
C TYR A 5 -10.10 17.33 11.54
N CYS A 6 -11.19 16.57 11.47
CA CYS A 6 -11.55 15.53 12.44
C CYS A 6 -10.43 14.50 12.57
N SER A 7 -9.54 14.71 13.55
CA SER A 7 -8.70 13.68 14.13
C SER A 7 -9.60 12.76 14.94
N ASP A 8 -10.41 11.97 14.23
CA ASP A 8 -11.14 10.88 14.83
C ASP A 8 -10.12 9.90 15.40
N SER A 9 -10.19 9.70 16.71
CA SER A 9 -9.28 8.84 17.47
C SER A 9 -9.62 7.35 17.29
N SER A 10 -10.23 6.99 16.15
CA SER A 10 -10.70 5.66 15.78
C SER A 10 -9.86 4.99 14.69
N VAL A 11 -8.80 5.63 14.18
CA VAL A 11 -7.92 5.02 13.19
C VAL A 11 -7.20 3.83 13.83
N THR A 12 -7.75 2.64 13.64
CA THR A 12 -7.07 1.42 14.03
C THR A 12 -5.95 1.17 13.02
N ASN A 13 -4.88 0.51 13.45
CA ASN A 13 -3.75 0.15 12.56
C ASN A 13 -4.24 -0.62 11.30
N ALA A 14 -5.40 -1.28 11.40
CA ALA A 14 -6.05 -1.95 10.29
C ALA A 14 -6.59 -1.01 9.21
N ASP A 15 -7.10 0.16 9.57
CA ASP A 15 -7.63 1.13 8.60
C ASP A 15 -6.50 1.80 7.80
N GLN A 16 -5.34 2.00 8.44
CA GLN A 16 -4.12 2.49 7.77
C GLN A 16 -3.53 1.43 6.83
N MET A 17 -3.56 0.15 7.25
CA MET A 17 -3.19 -0.98 6.38
C MET A 17 -4.14 -1.10 5.20
N GLU A 18 -5.42 -0.84 5.37
CA GLU A 18 -6.35 -0.81 4.25
C GLU A 18 -5.99 0.33 3.29
N GLU A 19 -5.84 1.56 3.78
CA GLU A 19 -5.51 2.72 2.94
C GLU A 19 -4.22 2.54 2.15
N LEU A 20 -3.16 1.98 2.74
CA LEU A 20 -1.90 1.73 2.02
C LEU A 20 -2.09 0.72 0.88
N CYS A 21 -2.87 -0.34 1.09
CA CYS A 21 -3.17 -1.34 0.07
C CYS A 21 -4.06 -0.76 -1.04
N LEU A 22 -4.71 0.39 -0.79
CA LEU A 22 -5.50 1.09 -1.78
C LEU A 22 -4.68 2.05 -2.66
N LEU A 23 -3.42 2.33 -2.29
CA LEU A 23 -2.53 3.21 -3.06
C LEU A 23 -2.16 2.61 -4.41
N SER A 24 -1.88 3.47 -5.39
CA SER A 24 -1.43 3.05 -6.73
C SER A 24 -0.05 2.38 -6.67
N ILE A 25 0.27 1.56 -7.67
CA ILE A 25 1.63 1.04 -7.84
C ILE A 25 2.52 2.20 -8.30
N ASP A 26 3.49 2.58 -7.48
CA ASP A 26 4.41 3.69 -7.77
C ASP A 26 5.86 3.19 -7.89
N ARG A 27 6.39 3.31 -9.12
CA ARG A 27 7.77 2.95 -9.49
C ARG A 27 8.80 3.86 -8.82
N GLY A 28 8.43 5.03 -8.32
CA GLY A 28 9.33 6.03 -7.79
C GLY A 28 10.09 6.79 -8.88
N ALA A 29 10.98 7.69 -8.46
CA ALA A 29 11.62 8.69 -9.33
C ALA A 29 13.14 8.48 -9.53
N CYS A 30 13.71 7.39 -9.02
CA CYS A 30 15.13 7.07 -9.18
C CYS A 30 15.41 6.32 -10.50
N ASN A 31 16.66 5.91 -10.71
CA ASN A 31 17.09 5.17 -11.90
C ASN A 31 17.47 3.70 -11.63
N GLY A 32 17.24 3.21 -10.40
CA GLY A 32 17.48 1.81 -10.07
C GLY A 32 16.43 0.88 -10.65
N ARG A 33 16.62 -0.42 -10.43
CA ARG A 33 15.64 -1.45 -10.75
C ARG A 33 15.69 -2.54 -9.70
N GLN A 34 14.62 -2.66 -8.94
CA GLN A 34 14.43 -3.66 -7.89
C GLN A 34 13.07 -4.29 -8.05
N THR A 35 12.99 -5.62 -8.01
CA THR A 35 11.70 -6.31 -7.97
C THR A 35 11.08 -6.11 -6.59
N ARG A 36 9.89 -5.52 -6.56
CA ARG A 36 9.05 -5.34 -5.37
C ARG A 36 7.65 -5.86 -5.67
N TYR A 37 6.83 -5.98 -4.65
CA TYR A 37 5.45 -6.45 -4.75
C TYR A 37 4.50 -5.35 -4.29
N ALA A 38 3.35 -5.21 -4.96
CA ALA A 38 2.31 -4.26 -4.61
C ALA A 38 0.94 -4.94 -4.77
N PHE A 39 -0.02 -4.57 -3.92
CA PHE A 39 -1.39 -5.05 -4.03
C PHE A 39 -2.10 -4.36 -5.20
N ASN A 40 -2.55 -5.15 -6.15
CA ASN A 40 -3.41 -4.70 -7.23
C ASN A 40 -4.87 -4.94 -6.83
N ARG A 41 -5.56 -3.85 -6.52
CA ARG A 41 -6.98 -3.87 -6.14
C ARG A 41 -7.93 -4.37 -7.22
N GLN A 42 -7.57 -4.20 -8.50
CA GLN A 42 -8.44 -4.62 -9.60
C GLN A 42 -8.50 -6.15 -9.69
N THR A 43 -7.40 -6.81 -9.36
CA THR A 43 -7.28 -8.27 -9.35
C THR A 43 -7.37 -8.85 -7.95
N SER A 44 -7.42 -8.01 -6.92
CA SER A 44 -7.27 -8.37 -5.49
C SER A 44 -6.08 -9.29 -5.22
N GLN A 45 -4.93 -9.00 -5.85
CA GLN A 45 -3.73 -9.83 -5.77
C GLN A 45 -2.47 -8.99 -5.64
N CYS A 46 -1.49 -9.50 -4.92
CA CYS A 46 -0.14 -8.93 -4.91
C CYS A 46 0.61 -9.29 -6.19
N VAL A 47 1.09 -8.28 -6.91
CA VAL A 47 1.78 -8.41 -8.19
C VAL A 47 3.19 -7.83 -8.11
N PRO A 48 4.17 -8.44 -8.82
CA PRO A 48 5.52 -7.88 -8.89
C PRO A 48 5.56 -6.62 -9.77
N PHE A 49 6.40 -5.66 -9.41
CA PHE A 49 6.68 -4.47 -10.22
C PHE A 49 8.15 -4.03 -10.08
N ASP A 50 8.62 -3.22 -11.04
CA ASP A 50 9.96 -2.62 -11.01
C ASP A 50 9.93 -1.33 -10.16
N TYR A 51 10.58 -1.34 -9.00
CA TYR A 51 10.82 -0.16 -8.17
C TYR A 51 12.19 0.45 -8.45
N THR A 52 12.26 1.79 -8.49
CA THR A 52 13.49 2.50 -8.84
C THR A 52 14.47 2.71 -7.70
N GLY A 53 14.06 2.42 -6.46
CA GLY A 53 14.92 2.51 -5.27
C GLY A 53 14.76 3.78 -4.43
N CYS A 54 13.96 4.76 -4.86
CA CYS A 54 13.58 5.91 -4.03
C CYS A 54 12.20 6.47 -4.41
N GLY A 55 11.60 7.24 -3.50
CA GLY A 55 10.22 7.71 -3.64
C GLY A 55 9.24 6.54 -3.59
N GLY A 56 8.15 6.62 -4.34
CA GLY A 56 7.09 5.63 -4.28
C GLY A 56 6.12 5.89 -3.15
N ASN A 57 5.38 4.85 -2.77
CA ASN A 57 4.46 4.88 -1.64
C ASN A 57 4.53 3.57 -0.85
N LEU A 58 3.65 3.41 0.14
CA LEU A 58 3.65 2.28 1.08
C LEU A 58 3.12 0.97 0.46
N ASN A 59 2.46 1.00 -0.71
CA ASN A 59 2.10 -0.21 -1.46
C ASN A 59 3.34 -0.77 -2.19
N ASN A 60 4.38 -1.11 -1.42
CA ASN A 60 5.68 -1.55 -1.89
C ASN A 60 6.31 -2.49 -0.86
N PHE A 61 6.32 -3.77 -1.18
CA PHE A 61 6.79 -4.85 -0.32
C PHE A 61 8.01 -5.54 -0.91
N ALA A 62 8.91 -6.02 -0.05
CA ALA A 62 10.10 -6.74 -0.48
C ALA A 62 9.76 -8.15 -0.99
N THR A 63 8.74 -8.79 -0.41
CA THR A 63 8.32 -10.14 -0.78
C THR A 63 6.82 -10.21 -1.06
N LEU A 64 6.41 -11.25 -1.80
CA LEU A 64 5.00 -11.55 -2.04
C LEU A 64 4.26 -11.86 -0.73
N ALA A 65 4.93 -12.56 0.20
CA ALA A 65 4.35 -12.93 1.49
C ALA A 65 4.00 -11.68 2.32
N ASP A 66 4.93 -10.73 2.46
CA ASP A 66 4.68 -9.48 3.20
C ASP A 66 3.48 -8.70 2.63
N CYS A 67 3.38 -8.66 1.29
CA CYS A 67 2.25 -8.02 0.62
C CYS A 67 0.93 -8.74 0.92
N MET A 68 0.89 -10.07 0.86
CA MET A 68 -0.33 -10.84 1.10
C MET A 68 -0.73 -10.83 2.58
N ASP A 69 0.22 -10.87 3.50
CA ASP A 69 -0.05 -10.78 4.94
C ASP A 69 -0.60 -9.39 5.31
N THR A 70 -0.13 -8.34 4.65
CA THR A 70 -0.60 -6.96 4.86
C THR A 70 -1.95 -6.70 4.17
N CYS A 71 -2.07 -7.06 2.89
CA CYS A 71 -3.17 -6.63 2.01
C CYS A 71 -4.15 -7.73 1.60
N GLY A 72 -3.83 -9.01 1.84
CA GLY A 72 -4.62 -10.14 1.34
C GLY A 72 -6.04 -10.22 1.91
N ASN A 73 -6.31 -9.53 3.02
CA ASN A 73 -7.62 -9.47 3.67
C ASN A 73 -8.39 -8.16 3.39
N VAL A 74 -7.82 -7.24 2.61
CA VAL A 74 -8.46 -5.96 2.25
C VAL A 74 -9.68 -6.25 1.38
N GLY A 75 -10.86 -5.78 1.83
CA GLY A 75 -12.16 -6.10 1.22
C GLY A 75 -12.94 -7.25 1.88
N PHE A 76 -12.43 -7.87 2.95
CA PHE A 76 -13.15 -8.93 3.69
C PHE A 76 -13.56 -8.54 5.11
N ARG A 77 -13.16 -7.37 5.61
CA ARG A 77 -13.58 -6.88 6.94
C ARG A 77 -15.00 -6.32 6.85
N ARG A 78 -15.96 -7.06 7.42
CA ARG A 78 -17.36 -6.69 7.60
C ARG A 78 -17.60 -6.19 9.02
#